data_AF-A0AAV2HL04-F1
#
_entry.id   AF-A0AAV2HL04-F1
#
_cell.length_a   1.000
_cell.length_b   1.000
_cell.length_c   1.000
_cell.angle_alpha   90.00
_cell.angle_beta   90.00
_cell.angle_gamma   90.00
#
_symmetry.space_group_name_H-M   'P 1'
#
loop_
_entity.id
_entity.type
_entity.pdbx_description
1 polymer ?
#
loop_
_entity_poly.entity_id
_entity_poly.type
_entity_poly.pdbx_seq_one_letter_code
_entity_poly.pdbx_strand_id
1 'polypeptide(L)' 'MSTAYVPPHQKPPNPPPTQATIQKMLDENTQLIQTISDYQMKGKSTECIQYQQLLHRNLVYLANLADSSTNVHALLPV' A
#
# COMPACT_ATOMS: atom_id res chain seq x y z
N MET A 1 -35.56 -8.70 34.58
CA MET A 1 -35.27 -7.82 33.45
C MET A 1 -33.80 -7.43 33.55
N SER A 2 -32.94 -8.01 32.71
CA SER A 2 -31.49 -7.75 32.78
C SER A 2 -31.10 -6.86 31.61
N THR A 3 -30.55 -5.70 31.93
CA THR A 3 -30.05 -4.71 30.97
C THR A 3 -28.82 -5.29 30.27
N ALA A 4 -28.96 -5.63 28.99
CA ALA A 4 -27.83 -5.97 28.13
C ALA A 4 -27.03 -4.69 27.88
N TYR A 5 -25.88 -4.58 28.53
CA TYR A 5 -24.89 -3.53 28.32
C TYR A 5 -24.27 -3.71 26.93
N VAL A 6 -24.56 -2.79 26.01
CA VAL A 6 -24.00 -2.78 24.65
C VAL A 6 -22.72 -1.94 24.67
N PRO A 7 -21.52 -2.53 24.47
CA PRO A 7 -20.28 -1.75 24.43
C PRO A 7 -20.24 -0.85 23.18
N PRO A 8 -19.67 0.37 23.29
CA PRO A 8 -19.64 1.31 22.18
C PRO A 8 -18.52 0.95 21.19
N HIS A 9 -18.87 0.93 19.90
CA HIS A 9 -18.01 1.37 18.80
C HIS A 9 -16.66 0.66 18.59
N GLN A 10 -16.67 -0.66 18.42
CA GLN A 10 -15.69 -1.27 17.53
C GLN A 10 -16.09 -0.93 16.09
N LYS A 11 -15.62 0.21 15.57
CA LYS A 11 -15.61 0.46 14.12
C LYS A 11 -14.98 -0.77 13.48
N PRO A 12 -15.62 -1.40 12.48
CA PRO A 12 -15.03 -2.55 11.82
C PRO A 12 -13.64 -2.13 11.32
N PRO A 13 -12.59 -2.95 11.52
CA PRO A 13 -11.32 -2.69 10.88
C PRO A 13 -11.60 -2.56 9.39
N ASN A 14 -11.10 -1.48 8.77
CA ASN A 14 -11.20 -1.33 7.32
C ASN A 14 -10.80 -2.68 6.70
N PRO A 15 -11.61 -3.23 5.77
CA PRO A 15 -11.30 -4.51 5.17
C PRO A 15 -9.86 -4.46 4.65
N PRO A 16 -9.06 -5.52 4.88
CA PRO A 16 -7.71 -5.57 4.37
C PRO A 16 -7.76 -5.26 2.87
N PRO A 17 -6.81 -4.46 2.35
CA PRO A 17 -6.82 -4.07 0.95
C PRO A 17 -6.93 -5.33 0.10
N THR A 18 -7.94 -5.35 -0.76
CA THR A 18 -8.25 -6.53 -1.55
C THR A 18 -7.15 -6.73 -2.60
N GLN A 19 -6.99 -7.98 -3.07
CA GLN A 19 -6.04 -8.29 -4.13
C GLN A 19 -6.22 -7.38 -5.37
N ALA A 20 -7.46 -6.98 -5.67
CA ALA A 20 -7.76 -6.03 -6.74
C ALA A 20 -7.12 -4.64 -6.50
N THR A 21 -7.12 -4.13 -5.26
CA THR A 21 -6.46 -2.87 -4.90
C THR A 21 -4.95 -2.98 -5.03
N ILE A 22 -4.36 -4.11 -4.61
CA ILE A 22 -2.93 -4.38 -4.74
C ILE A 22 -2.52 -4.41 -6.23
N GLN A 23 -3.29 -5.11 -7.07
CA GLN A 23 -3.04 -5.17 -8.51
C GLN A 23 -3.13 -3.79 -9.16
N LYS A 24 -4.09 -2.96 -8.76
CA LYS A 24 -4.19 -1.59 -9.24
C LYS A 24 -2.96 -0.75 -8.89
N MET A 25 -2.44 -0.88 -7.66
CA MET A 25 -1.19 -0.22 -7.27
C MET A 25 0.02 -0.72 -8.07
N LEU A 26 0.09 -2.01 -8.40
CA LEU A 26 1.16 -2.55 -9.22
C LEU A 26 1.11 -2.03 -10.66
N ASP A 27 -0.08 -1.91 -11.24
CA ASP A 27 -0.28 -1.28 -12.55
C ASP A 27 0.14 0.21 -12.52
N GLU A 28 -0.28 0.94 -11.49
CA GLU A 28 0.10 2.34 -11.28
C GLU A 28 1.63 2.48 -11.15
N ASN A 29 2.29 1.61 -10.40
CA ASN A 29 3.75 1.59 -10.29
C ASN A 29 4.43 1.38 -11.64
N THR A 30 3.87 0.50 -12.48
CA THR A 30 4.40 0.23 -13.82
C THR A 30 4.27 1.48 -14.71
N GLN A 31 3.13 2.16 -14.68
CA GLN A 31 2.91 3.41 -15.42
C GLN A 31 3.80 4.54 -14.90
N LEU A 32 3.99 4.64 -13.58
CA LEU A 32 4.89 5.62 -12.97
C LEU A 32 6.33 5.43 -13.44
N ILE A 33 6.84 4.20 -13.45
CA ILE A 33 8.21 3.90 -13.92
C ILE A 33 8.39 4.30 -15.39
N GLN A 34 7.42 3.97 -16.26
CA GLN A 34 7.45 4.36 -17.66
C GLN A 34 7.45 5.89 -17.83
N THR A 35 6.57 6.58 -17.08
CA THR A 35 6.44 8.04 -17.10
C THR A 35 7.71 8.73 -16.60
N ILE A 36 8.31 8.21 -15.52
CA ILE A 36 9.59 8.71 -14.98
C ILE A 36 10.69 8.58 -16.02
N SER A 37 10.80 7.42 -16.69
CA SER A 37 11.80 7.19 -17.75
C SER A 37 11.64 8.19 -18.90
N ASP A 38 10.42 8.39 -19.38
CA ASP A 38 10.12 9.37 -20.43
C ASP A 38 10.46 10.82 -20.01
N TYR A 39 10.16 11.20 -18.76
CA TYR A 39 10.52 12.52 -18.24
C TYR A 39 12.02 12.72 -18.02
N GLN A 40 12.77 11.67 -17.67
CA GLN A 40 14.23 11.72 -17.64
C GLN A 40 14.79 11.99 -19.03
N MET A 41 14.28 11.31 -20.07
CA MET A 41 14.71 11.55 -21.45
C MET A 41 14.37 12.97 -21.94
N LYS A 42 13.28 13.57 -21.44
CA LYS A 42 12.86 14.94 -21.77
C LYS A 42 13.55 16.03 -20.94
N GLY A 43 14.39 15.67 -19.96
CA GLY A 43 15.05 16.62 -19.07
C GLY A 43 14.13 17.26 -18.01
N LYS A 44 12.95 16.70 -17.78
CA LYS A 44 11.96 17.18 -16.79
C LYS A 44 12.29 16.68 -15.38
N SER A 45 13.39 17.18 -14.82
CA SER A 45 13.91 16.71 -13.52
C SER A 45 12.92 16.94 -12.36
N THR A 46 12.18 18.05 -12.34
CA THR A 46 11.24 18.36 -11.27
C THR A 46 10.07 17.38 -11.23
N GLU A 47 9.44 17.12 -12.37
CA GLU A 47 8.37 16.13 -12.50
C GLU A 47 8.89 14.72 -12.16
N CYS A 48 10.08 14.35 -12.66
CA CYS A 48 10.71 13.07 -12.34
C CYS A 48 10.84 12.84 -10.82
N ILE A 49 11.30 13.83 -10.06
CA ILE A 49 11.41 13.74 -8.59
C ILE A 49 10.03 13.56 -7.94
N GLN A 50 9.02 14.28 -8.41
CA GLN A 50 7.65 14.14 -7.87
C GLN A 50 7.09 12.74 -8.10
N TYR A 51 7.24 12.20 -9.31
CA TYR A 51 6.79 10.84 -9.61
C TYR A 51 7.61 9.77 -8.89
N GLN A 52 8.90 10.00 -8.67
CA GLN A 52 9.73 9.10 -7.84
C GLN A 52 9.25 9.04 -6.39
N GLN A 53 8.87 10.17 -5.78
CA GLN A 53 8.33 10.18 -4.42
C GLN A 53 7.01 9.41 -4.34
N LEU A 54 6.13 9.56 -5.33
CA LEU A 54 4.88 8.82 -5.40
C LEU A 54 5.13 7.31 -5.55
N LEU A 55 6.01 6.91 -6.47
CA LEU A 55 6.41 5.52 -6.66
C LEU A 55 6.99 4.92 -5.36
N HIS A 56 7.88 5.66 -4.69
CA HIS A 56 8.47 5.23 -3.42
C HIS A 56 7.40 4.98 -2.36
N ARG A 57 6.42 5.89 -2.22
CA ARG A 57 5.31 5.72 -1.28
C ARG A 57 4.48 4.48 -1.58
N ASN A 58 4.19 4.21 -2.85
CA ASN A 58 3.44 3.03 -3.25
C ASN A 58 4.20 1.73 -2.94
N LEU A 59 5.51 1.70 -3.19
CA LEU A 59 6.35 0.55 -2.87
C LEU A 59 6.48 0.31 -1.36
N VAL A 60 6.68 1.37 -0.58
CA VAL A 60 6.73 1.28 0.89
C VAL A 60 5.38 0.81 1.46
N TYR A 61 4.27 1.31 0.93
CA TYR A 61 2.94 0.84 1.33
C TYR A 61 2.74 -0.65 1.02
N LEU A 62 3.12 -1.10 -0.18
CA LEU A 62 3.05 -2.51 -0.56
C LEU A 62 3.96 -3.39 0.32
N ALA A 63 5.15 -2.91 0.67
CA ALA A 63 6.06 -3.61 1.57
C ALA A 63 5.49 -3.73 2.99
N ASN A 64 4.99 -2.62 3.56
CA ASN A 64 4.32 -2.63 4.87
C ASN A 64 3.09 -3.52 4.88
N LEU A 65 2.34 -3.55 3.77
CA LEU A 65 1.18 -4.42 3.62
C LEU A 65 1.60 -5.90 3.55
N ALA A 66 2.69 -6.22 2.85
CA ALA A 66 3.25 -7.57 2.77
C ALA A 66 3.79 -8.03 4.14
N ASP A 67 4.40 -7.12 4.91
CA ASP A 67 4.84 -7.37 6.29
C ASP A 67 3.62 -7.63 7.21
N SER A 68 2.59 -6.77 7.11
CA SER A 68 1.36 -6.89 7.91
C SER A 68 0.49 -8.10 7.54
N SER A 69 0.51 -8.54 6.28
CA SER A 69 -0.19 -9.75 5.82
C SER A 69 0.60 -11.03 6.12
N THR A 70 1.91 -10.91 6.31
CA THR A 70 2.75 -11.93 6.94
C THR A 70 2.49 -11.89 8.44
N ASN A 71 1.32 -12.38 8.86
CA ASN A 71 1.08 -12.75 10.24
C ASN A 71 2.23 -13.68 10.69
N VAL A 72 3.09 -13.15 11.56
CA VAL A 72 4.33 -13.69 12.15
C VAL A 72 4.17 -15.01 12.92
N HIS A 73 3.17 -15.83 12.62
CA HIS A 73 2.93 -17.11 13.26
C HIS A 73 3.60 -18.31 12.57
N ALA A 74 4.36 -18.09 11.49
CA ALA A 74 4.92 -19.20 10.69
C ALA A 74 6.43 -19.12 10.40
N LEU A 75 7.16 -18.08 10.84
CA LEU A 75 8.57 -17.92 10.46
C LEU A 75 9.60 -18.06 11.60
N LEU A 76 9.18 -18.41 12.81
CA LEU A 76 10.12 -18.82 13.87
C LEU A 76 9.56 -20.00 14.69
N PRO A 77 10.09 -21.21 14.46
CA PRO A 77 10.64 -21.97 15.57
C PRO A 77 12.10 -22.36 15.33
N VAL A 78 12.92 -21.95 16.30
CA VAL A 78 14.28 -22.37 16.72
C VAL A 78 15.41 -22.36 15.70
#